data_AF-A0A8S1M353-F1
#
_entry.id   AF-A0A8S1M353-F1
#
_cell.length_a   1.000
_cell.length_b   1.000
_cell.length_c   1.000
_cell.angle_alpha   90.00
_cell.angle_beta   90.00
_cell.angle_gamma   90.00
#
_symmetry.space_group_name_H-M   'P 1'
#
loop_
_entity.id
_entity.type
_entity.pdbx_description
1 polymer ?
#
loop_
_entity_poly.entity_id
_entity_poly.type
_entity_poly.pdbx_seq_one_letter_code
_entity_poly.pdbx_strand_id
1 'polypeptide(L)'
;MEGLVSTTDSIQANCKFVTRLEKLKKLFDQSLQQKDQQNIIFQQSYIVIPDWPDIFNSYKEIEKAHNEFNLNNIGKWKKMDQSEIDLLNIIVKLYCDVQKLQPLLMDVFDWDQIGSILFNRHWKVCRSKWMESQATSIVDHPWTREEDAVLSQLYENYAEQNRYNKWSLIAMEMSKICKSSHVRLGKQCRERWINKLNPQVEKGPWYKEEEIKLLVAILNHGKKWSLISRIDFNNQRTENCLKNRFHTIIKRESSKFDKNQTQNQKQNLQKQSFEDEQKLIEYIIQELKEESLYQQQSDLCNKVGKKYNISQSNQLLEYIDNTFQIAIIKKNKINQIF
;
A
#
# COMPACT_ATOMS: atom_id res chain seq x y z
N MET A 1 12.62 -22.30 49.10
CA MET A 1 11.97 -20.97 49.21
C MET A 1 11.11 -20.76 47.96
N GLU A 2 10.11 -21.61 47.81
CA GLU A 2 9.08 -21.54 46.78
C GLU A 2 7.76 -21.57 47.56
N GLY A 3 6.84 -20.64 47.31
CA GLY A 3 5.50 -20.70 47.92
C GLY A 3 4.93 -19.42 48.52
N LEU A 4 5.40 -18.23 48.14
CA LEU A 4 4.72 -16.97 48.47
C LEU A 4 4.62 -16.02 47.26
N VAL A 5 4.24 -16.56 46.10
CA VAL A 5 3.51 -15.70 45.14
C VAL A 5 2.13 -15.51 45.77
N SER A 6 1.87 -14.29 46.21
CA SER A 6 1.02 -13.99 47.36
C SER A 6 -0.48 -14.28 47.09
N THR A 7 -1.19 -14.80 48.09
CA THR A 7 -2.66 -14.93 48.09
C THR A 7 -3.36 -13.61 47.74
N THR A 8 -2.74 -12.47 48.06
CA THR A 8 -3.18 -11.13 47.69
C THR A 8 -3.15 -10.85 46.19
N ASP A 9 -2.15 -11.33 45.45
CA ASP A 9 -2.07 -11.14 43.99
C ASP A 9 -3.16 -11.94 43.26
N SER A 10 -3.45 -13.16 43.74
CA SER A 10 -4.53 -14.01 43.22
C SER A 10 -5.92 -13.40 43.47
N ILE A 11 -6.16 -12.86 44.67
CA ILE A 11 -7.41 -12.17 45.01
C ILE A 11 -7.59 -10.91 44.17
N GLN A 12 -6.53 -10.09 44.01
CA GLN A 12 -6.61 -8.87 43.22
C GLN A 12 -6.83 -9.13 41.73
N ALA A 13 -6.22 -10.19 41.18
CA ALA A 13 -6.47 -10.62 39.80
C ALA A 13 -7.92 -11.06 39.60
N ASN A 14 -8.48 -11.84 40.55
CA ASN A 14 -9.87 -12.26 40.52
C ASN A 14 -10.86 -11.08 40.62
N CYS A 15 -10.60 -10.10 41.49
CA CYS A 15 -11.43 -8.89 41.57
C CYS A 15 -11.42 -8.09 40.25
N LYS A 16 -10.27 -7.98 39.57
CA LYS A 16 -10.16 -7.31 38.26
C LYS A 16 -10.88 -8.08 37.15
N PHE A 17 -10.88 -9.40 37.18
CA PHE A 17 -11.65 -10.25 36.26
C PHE A 17 -13.15 -9.99 36.40
N VAL A 18 -13.66 -10.16 37.62
CA VAL A 18 -15.10 -10.00 37.94
C VAL A 18 -15.59 -8.60 37.52
N THR A 19 -14.84 -7.55 37.88
CA THR A 19 -15.21 -6.16 37.55
C THR A 19 -15.36 -5.94 36.03
N ARG A 20 -14.43 -6.47 35.22
CA ARG A 20 -14.49 -6.30 33.75
C ARG A 20 -15.63 -7.11 33.14
N LEU A 21 -15.83 -8.33 33.64
CA LEU A 21 -16.90 -9.19 33.19
C LEU A 21 -18.29 -8.61 33.51
N GLU A 22 -18.47 -8.03 34.70
CA GLU A 22 -19.70 -7.34 35.09
C GLU A 22 -20.00 -6.15 34.16
N LYS A 23 -18.98 -5.36 33.80
CA LYS A 23 -19.13 -4.29 32.81
C LYS A 23 -19.59 -4.83 31.45
N LEU A 24 -18.98 -5.93 30.98
CA LEU A 24 -19.37 -6.56 29.73
C LEU A 24 -20.79 -7.13 29.77
N LYS A 25 -21.16 -7.79 30.88
CA LYS A 25 -22.52 -8.32 31.10
C LYS A 25 -23.55 -7.20 31.07
N LYS A 26 -23.27 -6.11 31.77
CA LYS A 26 -24.14 -4.93 31.78
C LYS A 26 -24.36 -4.38 30.37
N LEU A 27 -23.31 -4.26 29.56
CA LEU A 27 -23.45 -3.83 28.15
C LEU A 27 -24.29 -4.82 27.33
N PHE A 28 -24.08 -6.12 27.51
CA PHE A 28 -24.85 -7.16 26.83
C PHE A 28 -26.35 -7.06 27.16
N ASP A 29 -26.69 -6.99 28.44
CA ASP A 29 -28.08 -6.93 28.89
C ASP A 29 -28.78 -5.63 28.43
N GLN A 30 -28.07 -4.50 28.47
CA GLN A 30 -28.59 -3.22 27.99
C GLN A 30 -28.78 -3.21 26.47
N SER A 31 -27.87 -3.83 25.70
CA SER A 31 -28.01 -3.95 24.24
C SER A 31 -29.22 -4.80 23.85
N LEU A 32 -29.49 -5.90 24.57
CA LEU A 32 -30.68 -6.73 24.33
C LEU A 32 -31.99 -5.95 24.52
N GLN A 33 -32.08 -5.11 25.55
CA GLN A 33 -33.26 -4.29 25.82
C GLN A 33 -33.55 -3.24 24.73
N GLN A 34 -32.55 -2.88 23.93
CA GLN A 34 -32.66 -1.83 22.91
C GLN A 34 -32.96 -2.38 21.50
N LYS A 35 -32.89 -3.71 21.28
CA LYS A 35 -33.20 -4.34 19.98
C LYS A 35 -34.64 -4.10 19.51
N ASP A 36 -35.56 -3.77 20.42
CA ASP A 36 -36.97 -3.52 20.10
C ASP A 36 -37.26 -2.09 19.60
N GLN A 37 -36.26 -1.20 19.53
CA GLN A 37 -36.45 0.20 19.11
C GLN A 37 -35.32 0.70 18.18
N GLN A 38 -35.61 0.62 16.87
CA GLN A 38 -35.01 1.35 15.72
C GLN A 38 -33.99 0.67 14.80
N ASN A 39 -34.38 0.66 13.51
CA ASN A 39 -33.56 0.86 12.33
C ASN A 39 -32.60 2.05 12.52
N ILE A 40 -31.31 1.81 12.70
CA ILE A 40 -30.27 2.83 12.44
C ILE A 40 -29.23 2.26 11.49
N ILE A 41 -29.15 2.95 10.36
CA ILE A 41 -28.42 2.64 9.15
C ILE A 41 -26.93 2.84 9.40
N PHE A 42 -26.22 1.74 9.62
CA PHE A 42 -24.84 1.54 9.20
C PHE A 42 -24.68 0.06 8.87
N GLN A 43 -24.05 -0.27 7.73
CA GLN A 43 -23.80 -1.65 7.29
C GLN A 43 -22.71 -2.36 8.14
N GLN A 44 -22.80 -2.28 9.47
CA GLN A 44 -22.22 -3.30 10.35
C GLN A 44 -23.26 -4.36 10.72
N SER A 45 -24.23 -4.56 9.83
CA SER A 45 -25.36 -5.48 9.89
C SER A 45 -24.99 -6.97 9.93
N TYR A 46 -23.72 -7.34 10.16
CA TYR A 46 -23.26 -8.72 10.01
C TYR A 46 -22.56 -9.31 11.24
N ILE A 47 -22.26 -8.53 12.29
CA ILE A 47 -21.77 -9.12 13.54
C ILE A 47 -22.98 -9.69 14.29
N VAL A 48 -23.20 -11.00 14.11
CA VAL A 48 -24.14 -11.75 14.94
C VAL A 48 -23.54 -11.82 16.33
N ILE A 49 -24.19 -11.16 17.29
CA ILE A 49 -23.78 -11.17 18.69
C ILE A 49 -24.12 -12.58 19.23
N PRO A 50 -23.12 -13.36 19.70
CA PRO A 50 -23.38 -14.67 20.30
C PRO A 50 -24.18 -14.56 21.60
N ASP A 51 -24.72 -15.68 22.08
CA ASP A 51 -25.39 -15.70 23.38
C ASP A 51 -24.39 -15.47 24.52
N TRP A 52 -24.91 -15.00 25.66
CA TRP A 52 -24.07 -14.69 26.82
C TRP A 52 -23.13 -15.82 27.26
N PRO A 53 -23.56 -17.11 27.31
CA PRO A 53 -22.67 -18.20 27.69
C PRO A 53 -21.44 -18.33 26.78
N ASP A 54 -21.60 -18.11 25.47
CA ASP A 54 -20.51 -18.16 24.51
C ASP A 54 -19.54 -16.99 24.69
N ILE A 55 -20.07 -15.77 24.83
CA ILE A 55 -19.27 -14.58 25.12
C ILE A 55 -18.48 -14.76 26.43
N PHE A 56 -19.14 -15.27 27.47
CA PHE A 56 -18.51 -15.53 28.77
C PHE A 56 -17.37 -16.55 28.66
N ASN A 57 -17.60 -17.67 27.97
CA ASN A 57 -16.59 -18.71 27.78
C ASN A 57 -15.39 -18.18 26.99
N SER A 58 -15.63 -17.50 25.87
CA SER A 58 -14.55 -16.88 25.08
C SER A 58 -13.77 -15.85 25.90
N TYR A 59 -14.45 -15.00 26.66
CA TYR A 59 -13.79 -14.01 27.53
C TYR A 59 -12.88 -14.69 28.57
N LYS A 60 -13.35 -15.77 29.21
CA LYS A 60 -12.60 -16.55 30.20
C LYS A 60 -11.36 -17.21 29.60
N GLU A 61 -11.46 -17.77 28.40
CA GLU A 61 -10.32 -18.39 27.70
C GLU A 61 -9.26 -17.36 27.30
N ILE A 62 -9.68 -16.21 26.77
CA ILE A 62 -8.77 -15.12 26.40
C ILE A 62 -8.07 -14.57 27.65
N GLU A 63 -8.80 -14.41 28.76
CA GLU A 63 -8.21 -13.99 30.04
C GLU A 63 -7.13 -14.96 30.52
N LYS A 64 -7.42 -16.27 30.48
CA LYS A 64 -6.45 -17.29 30.87
C LYS A 64 -5.17 -17.18 30.04
N ALA A 65 -5.31 -17.09 28.71
CA ALA A 65 -4.17 -16.93 27.81
C ALA A 65 -3.39 -15.62 28.05
N HIS A 66 -4.09 -14.54 28.42
CA HIS A 66 -3.48 -13.25 28.74
C HIS A 66 -2.64 -13.34 30.03
N ASN A 67 -3.20 -13.98 31.07
CA ASN A 67 -2.50 -14.18 32.35
C ASN A 67 -1.27 -15.09 32.18
N GLU A 68 -1.40 -16.20 31.45
CA GLU A 68 -0.27 -17.10 31.12
C GLU A 68 0.84 -16.38 30.35
N PHE A 69 0.49 -15.49 29.40
CA PHE A 69 1.48 -14.70 28.70
C PHE A 69 2.23 -13.75 29.64
N ASN A 70 1.50 -13.03 30.49
CA ASN A 70 2.07 -12.03 31.40
C ASN A 70 2.99 -12.66 32.45
N LEU A 71 2.64 -13.85 32.96
CA LEU A 71 3.49 -14.63 33.87
C LEU A 71 4.85 -14.97 33.23
N ASN A 72 4.85 -15.32 31.94
CA ASN A 72 6.04 -15.71 31.21
C ASN A 72 6.81 -14.53 30.58
N ASN A 73 6.22 -13.32 30.56
CA ASN A 73 6.76 -12.17 29.83
C ASN A 73 6.52 -10.84 30.56
N ILE A 74 7.12 -10.70 31.75
CA ILE A 74 7.01 -9.50 32.58
C ILE A 74 7.36 -8.24 31.77
N GLY A 75 6.47 -7.25 31.79
CA GLY A 75 6.66 -5.96 31.10
C GLY A 75 6.43 -5.98 29.59
N LYS A 76 6.07 -7.12 28.99
CA LYS A 76 5.69 -7.20 27.57
C LYS A 76 4.18 -7.33 27.43
N TRP A 77 3.65 -6.74 26.36
CA TRP A 77 2.24 -6.87 26.00
C TRP A 77 2.02 -8.02 25.02
N LYS A 78 1.09 -8.92 25.35
CA LYS A 78 0.64 -9.96 24.40
C LYS A 78 0.09 -9.26 23.15
N LYS A 79 0.56 -9.64 21.96
CA LYS A 79 -0.04 -9.18 20.71
C LYS A 79 -1.48 -9.70 20.63
N MET A 80 -2.42 -8.86 20.20
CA MET A 80 -3.81 -9.23 20.02
C MET A 80 -3.92 -10.32 18.94
N ASP A 81 -4.50 -11.46 19.30
CA ASP A 81 -4.81 -12.57 18.40
C ASP A 81 -6.23 -12.45 17.85
N GLN A 82 -6.64 -13.40 17.02
CA GLN A 82 -7.93 -13.34 16.35
C GLN A 82 -9.10 -13.41 17.34
N SER A 83 -9.03 -14.28 18.37
CA SER A 83 -10.09 -14.38 19.37
C SER A 83 -10.25 -13.10 20.19
N GLU A 84 -9.16 -12.42 20.53
CA GLU A 84 -9.22 -11.11 21.19
C GLU A 84 -9.76 -10.00 20.25
N ILE A 85 -9.49 -10.09 18.93
CA ILE A 85 -10.08 -9.19 17.92
C ILE A 85 -11.59 -9.45 17.78
N ASP A 86 -12.03 -10.70 17.77
CA ASP A 86 -13.44 -11.07 17.67
C ASP A 86 -14.21 -10.58 18.89
N LEU A 87 -13.64 -10.76 20.09
CA LEU A 87 -14.19 -10.19 21.32
C LEU A 87 -14.22 -8.66 21.28
N LEU A 88 -13.17 -8.01 20.79
CA LEU A 88 -13.16 -6.55 20.57
C LEU A 88 -14.30 -6.10 19.66
N ASN A 89 -14.54 -6.80 18.55
CA ASN A 89 -15.63 -6.50 17.62
C ASN A 89 -17.01 -6.62 18.30
N ILE A 90 -17.21 -7.65 19.13
CA ILE A 90 -18.43 -7.85 19.92
C ILE A 90 -18.60 -6.69 20.93
N ILE A 91 -17.55 -6.35 21.68
CA ILE A 91 -17.61 -5.26 22.67
C ILE A 91 -17.92 -3.92 21.98
N VAL A 92 -17.28 -3.62 20.85
CA VAL A 92 -17.56 -2.40 20.08
C VAL A 92 -19.02 -2.35 19.64
N LYS A 93 -19.57 -3.47 19.14
CA LYS A 93 -20.98 -3.55 18.74
C LYS A 93 -21.92 -3.29 19.92
N LEU A 94 -21.72 -4.01 21.03
CA LEU A 94 -22.52 -3.85 22.25
C LEU A 94 -22.45 -2.42 22.79
N TYR A 95 -21.25 -1.84 22.83
CA TYR A 95 -21.04 -0.48 23.30
C TYR A 95 -21.76 0.55 22.42
N CYS A 96 -21.60 0.44 21.09
CA CYS A 96 -22.25 1.32 20.13
C CYS A 96 -23.77 1.23 20.20
N ASP A 97 -24.32 0.02 20.39
CA ASP A 97 -25.77 -0.18 20.56
C ASP A 97 -26.26 0.58 21.79
N VAL A 98 -25.66 0.33 22.95
CA VAL A 98 -26.06 0.94 24.22
C VAL A 98 -25.94 2.46 24.20
N GLN A 99 -24.85 2.99 23.63
CA GLN A 99 -24.58 4.43 23.57
C GLN A 99 -25.26 5.12 22.38
N LYS A 100 -25.87 4.37 21.46
CA LYS A 100 -26.42 4.86 20.19
C LYS A 100 -25.40 5.65 19.36
N LEU A 101 -24.16 5.15 19.35
CA LEU A 101 -23.04 5.76 18.64
C LEU A 101 -22.71 4.98 17.37
N GLN A 102 -22.14 5.68 16.39
CA GLN A 102 -21.47 5.03 15.27
C GLN A 102 -20.00 4.79 15.63
N PRO A 103 -19.44 3.59 15.36
CA PRO A 103 -18.08 3.27 15.76
C PRO A 103 -17.00 4.25 15.25
N LEU A 104 -17.17 4.77 14.02
CA LEU A 104 -16.24 5.75 13.44
C LEU A 104 -16.30 7.11 14.16
N LEU A 105 -17.41 7.42 14.83
CA LEU A 105 -17.62 8.68 15.56
C LEU A 105 -17.17 8.60 17.02
N MET A 106 -16.85 7.41 17.53
CA MET A 106 -16.37 7.23 18.91
C MET A 106 -15.08 8.01 19.18
N ASP A 107 -15.05 8.67 20.33
CA ASP A 107 -13.95 9.50 20.80
C ASP A 107 -12.93 8.72 21.67
N VAL A 108 -11.96 9.44 22.24
CA VAL A 108 -10.92 8.82 23.07
C VAL A 108 -11.50 8.15 24.31
N PHE A 109 -12.52 8.74 24.93
CA PHE A 109 -13.16 8.22 26.14
C PHE A 109 -13.94 6.94 25.84
N ASP A 110 -14.68 6.90 24.72
CA ASP A 110 -15.41 5.71 24.28
C ASP A 110 -14.47 4.51 24.10
N TRP A 111 -13.36 4.72 23.37
CA TRP A 111 -12.36 3.68 23.14
C TRP A 111 -11.62 3.27 24.42
N ASP A 112 -11.48 4.17 25.39
CA ASP A 112 -10.89 3.86 26.70
C ASP A 112 -11.82 2.98 27.54
N GLN A 113 -13.14 3.24 27.51
CA GLN A 113 -14.12 2.37 28.16
C GLN A 113 -14.07 0.96 27.59
N ILE A 114 -14.04 0.82 26.25
CA ILE A 114 -13.89 -0.46 25.55
C ILE A 114 -12.59 -1.16 25.95
N GLY A 115 -11.48 -0.41 25.97
CA GLY A 115 -10.17 -0.90 26.40
C GLY A 115 -10.18 -1.42 27.85
N SER A 116 -10.87 -0.73 28.76
CA SER A 116 -11.00 -1.13 30.15
C SER A 116 -11.71 -2.49 30.31
N ILE A 117 -12.68 -2.79 29.43
CA ILE A 117 -13.39 -4.07 29.40
C ILE A 117 -12.50 -5.14 28.77
N LEU A 118 -11.82 -4.82 27.68
CA LEU A 118 -10.89 -5.69 26.97
C LEU A 118 -9.52 -5.71 27.66
N PHE A 119 -9.43 -6.28 28.88
CA PHE A 119 -8.16 -6.52 29.58
C PHE A 119 -7.31 -5.26 29.83
N ASN A 120 -7.93 -4.08 29.99
CA ASN A 120 -7.25 -2.78 30.14
C ASN A 120 -6.30 -2.47 28.96
N ARG A 121 -6.67 -2.88 27.75
CA ARG A 121 -5.96 -2.50 26.52
C ARG A 121 -6.07 -1.00 26.32
N HIS A 122 -4.97 -0.37 25.90
CA HIS A 122 -4.95 1.05 25.62
C HIS A 122 -5.85 1.37 24.40
N TRP A 123 -6.68 2.42 24.53
CA TRP A 123 -7.69 2.82 23.53
C TRP A 123 -7.18 2.86 22.07
N LYS A 124 -5.95 3.37 21.85
CA LYS A 124 -5.31 3.41 20.52
C LYS A 124 -5.19 2.02 19.89
N VAL A 125 -4.84 1.01 20.69
CA VAL A 125 -4.67 -0.37 20.21
C VAL A 125 -6.02 -0.94 19.80
N CYS A 126 -7.04 -0.78 20.65
CA CYS A 126 -8.41 -1.21 20.36
C CYS A 126 -8.93 -0.56 19.07
N ARG A 127 -8.84 0.77 18.97
CA ARG A 127 -9.26 1.52 17.79
C ARG A 127 -8.55 1.07 16.52
N SER A 128 -7.21 0.94 16.57
CA SER A 128 -6.43 0.50 15.41
C SER A 128 -6.78 -0.92 14.99
N LYS A 129 -6.92 -1.85 15.95
CA LYS A 129 -7.24 -3.26 15.67
C LYS A 129 -8.64 -3.43 15.12
N TRP A 130 -9.61 -2.69 15.66
CA TRP A 130 -10.96 -2.65 15.10
C TRP A 130 -10.95 -2.05 13.69
N MET A 131 -10.28 -0.91 13.44
CA MET A 131 -10.18 -0.35 12.09
C MET A 131 -9.53 -1.34 11.10
N GLU A 132 -8.52 -2.09 11.53
CA GLU A 132 -7.90 -3.16 10.73
C GLU A 132 -8.84 -4.33 10.46
N SER A 133 -9.68 -4.73 11.44
CA SER A 133 -10.67 -5.80 11.25
C SER A 133 -11.80 -5.40 10.30
N GLN A 134 -12.11 -4.10 10.22
CA GLN A 134 -13.09 -3.55 9.28
C GLN A 134 -12.48 -3.20 7.91
N ALA A 135 -11.16 -3.29 7.77
CA ALA A 135 -10.48 -2.87 6.55
C ALA A 135 -10.74 -3.86 5.41
N THR A 136 -11.12 -3.35 4.24
CA THR A 136 -11.33 -4.19 3.06
C THR A 136 -10.06 -4.30 2.21
N SER A 137 -9.97 -5.44 1.51
CA SER A 137 -8.99 -5.65 0.47
C SER A 137 -9.22 -4.69 -0.70
N ILE A 138 -8.12 -4.17 -1.26
CA ILE A 138 -8.16 -3.29 -2.45
C ILE A 138 -8.64 -4.07 -3.69
N VAL A 139 -8.44 -5.39 -3.71
CA VAL A 139 -8.90 -6.26 -4.81
C VAL A 139 -10.42 -6.29 -4.85
N ASP A 140 -11.05 -6.47 -3.69
CA ASP A 140 -12.51 -6.56 -3.58
C ASP A 140 -13.18 -5.20 -3.70
N HIS A 141 -12.49 -4.14 -3.25
CA HIS A 141 -13.01 -2.77 -3.23
C HIS A 141 -11.98 -1.80 -3.82
N PRO A 142 -11.96 -1.61 -5.16
CA PRO A 142 -11.09 -0.64 -5.82
C PRO A 142 -11.38 0.81 -5.38
N TRP A 143 -10.41 1.70 -5.58
CA TRP A 143 -10.56 3.12 -5.27
C TRP A 143 -11.55 3.80 -6.23
N THR A 144 -12.55 4.49 -5.68
CA THR A 144 -13.50 5.27 -6.48
C THR A 144 -12.98 6.68 -6.76
N ARG A 145 -13.57 7.37 -7.75
CA ARG A 145 -13.24 8.78 -8.03
C ARG A 145 -13.60 9.71 -6.86
N GLU A 146 -14.68 9.38 -6.14
CA GLU A 146 -15.09 10.12 -4.95
C GLU A 146 -14.07 9.95 -3.82
N GLU A 147 -13.63 8.72 -3.55
CA GLU A 147 -12.56 8.47 -2.57
C GLU A 147 -11.27 9.21 -2.94
N ASP A 148 -10.87 9.19 -4.21
CA ASP A 148 -9.69 9.89 -4.68
C ASP A 148 -9.80 11.41 -4.49
N ALA A 149 -10.96 12.00 -4.77
CA ALA A 149 -11.22 13.42 -4.60
C ALA A 149 -11.16 13.82 -3.11
N VAL A 150 -11.85 13.07 -2.24
CA VAL A 150 -11.87 13.31 -0.80
C VAL A 150 -10.48 13.11 -0.18
N LEU A 151 -9.76 12.05 -0.57
CA LEU A 151 -8.39 11.82 -0.10
C LEU A 151 -7.46 12.97 -0.47
N SER A 152 -7.61 13.51 -1.69
CA SER A 152 -6.77 14.62 -2.15
C SER A 152 -7.05 15.89 -1.37
N GLN A 153 -8.32 16.26 -1.23
CA GLN A 153 -8.74 17.42 -0.44
C GLN A 153 -8.29 17.31 1.02
N LEU A 154 -8.48 16.16 1.65
CA LEU A 154 -8.06 15.95 3.04
C LEU A 154 -6.54 16.04 3.19
N TYR A 155 -5.78 15.49 2.26
CA TYR A 155 -4.33 15.61 2.31
C TYR A 155 -3.87 17.06 2.22
N GLU A 156 -4.44 17.84 1.29
CA GLU A 156 -4.13 19.27 1.12
C GLU A 156 -4.44 20.06 2.40
N ASN A 157 -5.64 19.90 2.96
CA ASN A 157 -6.03 20.55 4.22
C ASN A 157 -5.06 20.21 5.39
N TYR A 158 -4.62 18.95 5.48
CA TYR A 158 -3.65 18.55 6.49
C TYR A 158 -2.25 19.07 6.19
N ALA A 159 -1.86 19.16 4.91
CA ALA A 159 -0.58 19.68 4.48
C ALA A 159 -0.45 21.18 4.80
N GLU A 160 -1.51 21.97 4.59
CA GLU A 160 -1.58 23.39 4.98
C GLU A 160 -1.32 23.62 6.47
N GLN A 161 -1.70 22.65 7.31
CA GLN A 161 -1.46 22.65 8.75
C GLN A 161 -0.10 22.06 9.15
N ASN A 162 0.79 21.75 8.20
CA ASN A 162 2.05 21.02 8.42
C ASN A 162 1.87 19.61 9.02
N ARG A 163 0.75 18.93 8.70
CA ARG A 163 0.37 17.60 9.24
C ARG A 163 0.35 16.49 8.17
N TYR A 164 1.32 16.54 7.24
CA TYR A 164 1.44 15.65 6.06
C TYR A 164 1.56 14.14 6.34
N ASN A 165 1.83 13.73 7.59
CA ASN A 165 2.04 12.33 7.97
C ASN A 165 0.86 11.70 8.73
N LYS A 166 -0.27 12.40 8.87
CA LYS A 166 -1.42 11.95 9.65
C LYS A 166 -2.37 11.03 8.88
N TRP A 167 -1.82 10.06 8.17
CA TRP A 167 -2.57 9.14 7.30
C TRP A 167 -3.69 8.37 8.01
N SER A 168 -3.49 7.97 9.27
CA SER A 168 -4.53 7.29 10.04
C SER A 168 -5.73 8.19 10.35
N LEU A 169 -5.51 9.50 10.53
CA LEU A 169 -6.59 10.47 10.72
C LEU A 169 -7.29 10.77 9.39
N ILE A 170 -6.51 11.02 8.34
CA ILE A 170 -7.03 11.22 6.97
C ILE A 170 -7.92 10.05 6.55
N ALA A 171 -7.46 8.81 6.74
CA ALA A 171 -8.22 7.62 6.39
C ALA A 171 -9.55 7.51 7.14
N MET A 172 -9.57 7.94 8.40
CA MET A 172 -10.78 7.96 9.20
C MET A 172 -11.76 9.04 8.73
N GLU A 173 -11.29 10.27 8.55
CA GLU A 173 -12.12 11.37 8.08
C GLU A 173 -12.68 11.07 6.69
N MET A 174 -11.88 10.48 5.81
CA MET A 174 -12.32 10.02 4.50
C MET A 174 -13.44 8.97 4.62
N SER A 175 -13.27 7.98 5.50
CA SER A 175 -14.31 6.95 5.72
C SER A 175 -15.62 7.56 6.22
N LYS A 176 -15.56 8.61 7.06
CA LYS A 176 -16.75 9.36 7.52
C LYS A 176 -17.42 10.15 6.38
N ILE A 177 -16.62 10.85 5.58
CA ILE A 177 -17.12 11.73 4.50
C ILE A 177 -17.76 10.91 3.39
N CYS A 178 -17.06 9.89 2.90
CA CYS A 178 -17.55 9.04 1.81
C CYS A 178 -18.71 8.14 2.23
N LYS A 179 -19.02 8.04 3.54
CA LYS A 179 -20.00 7.11 4.12
C LYS A 179 -19.84 5.69 3.55
N SER A 180 -18.59 5.30 3.31
CA SER A 180 -18.31 4.04 2.65
C SER A 180 -18.73 2.89 3.54
N SER A 181 -19.24 1.82 2.92
CA SER A 181 -19.51 0.55 3.60
C SER A 181 -18.23 -0.12 4.12
N HIS A 182 -17.06 0.38 3.73
CA HIS A 182 -15.77 -0.18 4.09
C HIS A 182 -14.78 0.85 4.63
N VAL A 183 -13.85 0.38 5.47
CA VAL A 183 -12.81 1.22 6.08
C VAL A 183 -11.53 1.15 5.25
N ARG A 184 -10.98 2.31 4.90
CA ARG A 184 -9.60 2.40 4.38
C ARG A 184 -8.63 2.62 5.52
N LEU A 185 -7.45 2.01 5.44
CA LEU A 185 -6.37 2.20 6.40
C LEU A 185 -5.44 3.35 5.98
N GLY A 186 -4.78 3.96 6.96
CA GLY A 186 -3.78 5.01 6.70
C GLY A 186 -2.68 4.56 5.74
N LYS A 187 -2.24 3.30 5.81
CA LYS A 187 -1.28 2.73 4.86
C LYS A 187 -1.82 2.75 3.43
N GLN A 188 -3.06 2.32 3.22
CA GLN A 188 -3.70 2.30 1.91
C GLN A 188 -3.87 3.72 1.35
N CYS A 189 -4.30 4.68 2.19
CA CYS A 189 -4.42 6.09 1.80
C CYS A 189 -3.07 6.68 1.39
N ARG A 190 -2.02 6.43 2.20
CA ARG A 190 -0.65 6.86 1.88
C ARG A 190 -0.19 6.29 0.54
N GLU A 191 -0.34 4.99 0.36
CA GLU A 191 0.06 4.30 -0.88
C GLU A 191 -0.70 4.82 -2.09
N ARG A 192 -2.00 5.11 -1.95
CA ARG A 192 -2.81 5.70 -3.01
C ARG A 192 -2.32 7.10 -3.37
N TRP A 193 -2.07 7.94 -2.37
CA TRP A 193 -1.57 9.29 -2.57
C TRP A 193 -0.23 9.31 -3.28
N ILE A 194 0.79 8.67 -2.70
CA ILE A 194 2.17 8.74 -3.20
C ILE A 194 2.32 8.11 -4.59
N ASN A 195 1.47 7.16 -4.96
CA ASN A 195 1.60 6.43 -6.23
C ASN A 195 0.69 6.95 -7.35
N LYS A 196 -0.40 7.66 -7.04
CA LYS A 196 -1.44 7.99 -8.03
C LYS A 196 -1.99 9.40 -7.93
N LEU A 197 -2.22 9.93 -6.72
CA LEU A 197 -2.94 11.19 -6.56
C LEU A 197 -2.02 12.41 -6.49
N ASN A 198 -0.83 12.26 -5.90
CA ASN A 198 0.14 13.34 -5.79
C ASN A 198 0.36 14.01 -7.16
N PRO A 199 0.10 15.33 -7.30
CA PRO A 199 0.25 16.05 -8.57
C PRO A 199 1.64 15.98 -9.19
N GLN A 200 2.68 15.74 -8.37
CA GLN A 200 4.05 15.57 -8.84
C GLN A 200 4.26 14.25 -9.60
N VAL A 201 3.34 13.29 -9.50
CA VAL A 201 3.45 11.99 -10.15
C VAL A 201 2.98 12.09 -11.60
N GLU A 202 3.87 11.71 -12.51
CA GLU A 202 3.61 11.72 -13.94
C GLU A 202 2.76 10.52 -14.38
N LYS A 203 1.62 10.82 -15.02
CA LYS A 203 0.58 9.86 -15.41
C LYS A 203 0.62 9.49 -16.90
N GLY A 204 1.54 10.09 -17.66
CA GLY A 204 1.69 9.88 -19.09
C GLY A 204 2.27 8.51 -19.46
N PRO A 205 2.27 8.17 -20.77
CA PRO A 205 2.91 6.95 -21.27
C PRO A 205 4.40 6.96 -20.96
N TRP A 206 5.02 5.78 -21.02
CA TRP A 206 6.48 5.65 -20.91
C TRP A 206 7.11 5.87 -22.28
N TYR A 207 8.01 6.84 -22.36
CA TYR A 207 8.82 7.09 -23.55
C TYR A 207 10.03 6.15 -23.59
N LYS A 208 10.53 5.82 -24.79
CA LYS A 208 11.69 4.92 -24.94
C LYS A 208 12.92 5.48 -24.23
N GLU A 209 13.08 6.79 -24.25
CA GLU A 209 14.16 7.51 -23.56
C GLU A 209 14.06 7.32 -22.04
N GLU A 210 12.85 7.32 -21.48
CA GLU A 210 12.63 7.03 -20.06
C GLU A 210 12.90 5.56 -19.74
N GLU A 211 12.57 4.62 -20.63
CA GLU A 211 12.89 3.21 -20.46
C GLU A 211 14.40 2.99 -20.43
N ILE A 212 15.14 3.57 -21.38
CA ILE A 212 16.60 3.51 -21.43
C ILE A 212 17.19 4.09 -20.15
N LYS A 213 16.70 5.26 -19.72
CA LYS A 213 17.13 5.91 -18.47
C LYS A 213 16.91 5.02 -17.25
N LEU A 214 15.74 4.38 -17.16
CA LEU A 214 15.42 3.43 -16.09
C LEU A 214 16.40 2.24 -16.07
N LEU A 215 16.64 1.63 -17.22
CA LEU A 215 17.53 0.48 -17.34
C LEU A 215 19.00 0.83 -16.98
N VAL A 216 19.49 1.98 -17.46
CA VAL A 216 20.83 2.50 -17.09
C VAL A 216 20.92 2.74 -15.59
N ALA A 217 19.91 3.36 -14.97
CA ALA A 217 19.89 3.58 -13.54
C ALA A 217 19.91 2.28 -12.73
N ILE A 218 19.23 1.22 -13.22
CA ILE A 218 19.27 -0.11 -12.59
C ILE A 218 20.67 -0.73 -12.69
N LEU A 219 21.39 -0.57 -13.82
CA LEU A 219 22.78 -1.04 -13.92
C LEU A 219 23.70 -0.32 -12.93
N ASN A 220 23.51 0.99 -12.75
CA ASN A 220 24.36 1.81 -11.86
C ASN A 220 24.04 1.63 -10.37
N HIS A 221 22.76 1.49 -10.02
CA HIS A 221 22.30 1.54 -8.63
C HIS A 221 21.71 0.22 -8.12
N GLY A 222 21.51 -0.76 -8.99
CA GLY A 222 20.70 -1.95 -8.73
C GLY A 222 19.19 -1.62 -8.67
N LYS A 223 18.37 -2.58 -8.24
CA LYS A 223 16.91 -2.43 -8.08
C LYS A 223 16.51 -1.58 -6.85
N LYS A 224 17.25 -0.51 -6.57
CA LYS A 224 16.96 0.46 -5.50
C LYS A 224 15.91 1.47 -5.99
N TRP A 225 14.67 1.01 -6.16
CA TRP A 225 13.59 1.77 -6.80
C TRP A 225 13.34 3.16 -6.22
N SER A 226 13.36 3.29 -4.89
CA SER A 226 13.20 4.58 -4.21
C SER A 226 14.35 5.55 -4.50
N LEU A 227 15.58 5.03 -4.62
CA LEU A 227 16.75 5.82 -4.97
C LEU A 227 16.66 6.31 -6.42
N ILE A 228 16.33 5.42 -7.35
CA ILE A 228 16.20 5.74 -8.78
C ILE A 228 15.06 6.74 -9.01
N SER A 229 13.91 6.53 -8.37
CA SER A 229 12.77 7.46 -8.38
C SER A 229 13.22 8.88 -7.99
N ARG A 230 14.04 8.99 -6.94
CA ARG A 230 14.48 10.28 -6.40
C ARG A 230 15.57 10.95 -7.25
N ILE A 231 16.60 10.22 -7.64
CA ILE A 231 17.81 10.78 -8.28
C ILE A 231 17.62 10.91 -9.79
N ASP A 232 17.13 9.86 -10.45
CA ASP A 232 17.03 9.84 -11.90
C ASP A 232 15.72 10.48 -12.37
N PHE A 233 14.62 10.29 -11.65
CA PHE A 233 13.28 10.74 -12.07
C PHE A 233 12.71 11.91 -11.25
N ASN A 234 13.48 12.53 -10.36
CA ASN A 234 13.04 13.68 -9.55
C ASN A 234 11.69 13.47 -8.83
N ASN A 235 11.39 12.23 -8.42
CA ASN A 235 10.12 11.77 -7.84
C ASN A 235 8.88 11.85 -8.77
N GLN A 236 9.05 12.14 -10.07
CA GLN A 236 7.96 12.19 -11.04
C GLN A 236 7.46 10.78 -11.40
N ARG A 237 8.37 9.81 -11.49
CA ARG A 237 8.03 8.38 -11.63
C ARG A 237 8.28 7.67 -10.31
N THR A 238 7.23 7.15 -9.69
CA THR A 238 7.31 6.53 -8.35
C THR A 238 7.99 5.17 -8.38
N GLU A 239 8.55 4.73 -7.25
CA GLU A 239 9.18 3.41 -7.11
C GLU A 239 8.31 2.26 -7.64
N ASN A 240 6.99 2.36 -7.45
CA ASN A 240 6.04 1.36 -7.91
C ASN A 240 5.89 1.40 -9.44
N CYS A 241 5.83 2.59 -10.05
CA CYS A 241 5.83 2.75 -11.49
C CYS A 241 7.13 2.21 -12.12
N LEU A 242 8.28 2.51 -11.52
CA LEU A 242 9.59 2.04 -11.99
C LEU A 242 9.68 0.51 -11.99
N LYS A 243 9.36 -0.11 -10.85
CA LYS A 243 9.36 -1.58 -10.69
C LYS A 243 8.43 -2.24 -11.70
N ASN A 244 7.21 -1.74 -11.84
CA ASN A 244 6.22 -2.29 -12.78
C ASN A 244 6.67 -2.13 -14.23
N ARG A 245 7.29 -0.99 -14.57
CA ARG A 245 7.80 -0.77 -15.92
C ARG A 245 8.95 -1.70 -16.23
N PHE A 246 9.91 -1.85 -15.31
CA PHE A 246 11.00 -2.81 -15.45
C PHE A 246 10.48 -4.23 -15.73
N HIS A 247 9.53 -4.74 -14.93
CA HIS A 247 8.96 -6.07 -15.18
C HIS A 247 8.26 -6.18 -16.54
N THR A 248 7.61 -5.10 -16.99
CA THR A 248 6.98 -5.06 -18.31
C THR A 248 8.02 -5.12 -19.43
N ILE A 249 9.11 -4.37 -19.32
CA ILE A 249 10.24 -4.39 -20.26
C ILE A 249 10.86 -5.78 -20.32
N ILE A 250 11.26 -6.32 -19.17
CA ILE A 250 11.92 -7.63 -19.11
C ILE A 250 11.03 -8.71 -19.71
N LYS A 251 9.72 -8.75 -19.37
CA LYS A 251 8.79 -9.73 -19.95
C LYS A 251 8.63 -9.59 -21.46
N ARG A 252 8.57 -8.35 -21.97
CA ARG A 252 8.42 -8.05 -23.40
C ARG A 252 9.65 -8.52 -24.19
N GLU A 253 10.84 -8.26 -23.66
CA GLU A 253 12.10 -8.48 -24.37
C GLU A 253 12.70 -9.86 -24.12
N SER A 254 12.48 -10.50 -22.97
CA SER A 254 12.94 -11.87 -22.69
C SER A 254 12.40 -12.86 -23.74
N SER A 255 11.15 -12.66 -24.16
CA SER A 255 10.51 -13.48 -25.21
C SER A 255 11.18 -13.32 -26.58
N LYS A 256 11.87 -12.20 -26.85
CA LYS A 256 12.66 -11.99 -28.07
C LYS A 256 14.07 -12.53 -27.91
N PHE A 257 14.67 -12.31 -26.75
CA PHE A 257 16.01 -12.77 -26.41
C PHE A 257 16.10 -14.30 -26.42
N ASP A 258 15.12 -15.01 -25.85
CA ASP A 258 15.09 -16.49 -25.84
C ASP A 258 15.02 -17.07 -27.26
N LYS A 259 14.28 -16.41 -28.18
CA LYS A 259 14.25 -16.82 -29.60
C LYS A 259 15.62 -16.69 -30.28
N ASN A 260 16.37 -15.64 -29.93
CA ASN A 260 17.72 -15.41 -30.45
C ASN A 260 18.78 -16.32 -29.78
N GLN A 261 18.60 -16.69 -28.51
CA GLN A 261 19.51 -17.59 -27.78
C GLN A 261 19.25 -19.09 -28.00
N THR A 262 18.11 -19.49 -28.58
CA THR A 262 17.86 -20.92 -28.89
C THR A 262 18.86 -21.50 -29.92
N GLN A 263 19.74 -20.68 -30.50
CA GLN A 263 20.89 -21.14 -31.30
C GLN A 263 22.18 -21.42 -30.50
N ASN A 264 22.32 -21.03 -29.23
CA ASN A 264 23.56 -21.27 -28.48
C ASN A 264 23.33 -21.57 -26.99
N GLN A 265 23.41 -22.87 -26.67
CA GLN A 265 23.78 -23.54 -25.40
C GLN A 265 23.22 -23.07 -24.05
N LYS A 266 22.53 -24.00 -23.36
CA LYS A 266 22.16 -23.95 -21.93
C LYS A 266 23.28 -24.52 -21.04
N GLN A 267 23.67 -23.84 -19.95
CA GLN A 267 24.05 -24.45 -18.65
C GLN A 267 24.35 -23.43 -17.52
N ASN A 268 23.84 -23.72 -16.29
CA ASN A 268 24.26 -23.35 -14.90
C ASN A 268 23.50 -22.31 -13.99
N LEU A 269 22.34 -22.72 -13.49
CA LEU A 269 21.22 -21.93 -12.95
C LEU A 269 21.24 -21.18 -11.58
N GLN A 270 22.34 -20.95 -10.84
CA GLN A 270 22.17 -20.26 -9.52
C GLN A 270 23.10 -19.08 -9.17
N LYS A 271 24.30 -18.95 -9.79
CA LYS A 271 25.09 -17.69 -9.75
C LYS A 271 24.98 -16.85 -11.03
N GLN A 272 24.52 -17.48 -12.10
CA GLN A 272 24.29 -16.90 -13.43
C GLN A 272 23.18 -15.83 -13.47
N SER A 273 22.17 -15.91 -12.60
CA SER A 273 20.95 -15.09 -12.75
C SER A 273 21.17 -13.57 -12.69
N PHE A 274 22.20 -13.08 -12.01
CA PHE A 274 22.42 -11.63 -11.90
C PHE A 274 23.23 -11.09 -13.08
N GLU A 275 24.31 -11.79 -13.47
CA GLU A 275 25.10 -11.44 -14.66
C GLU A 275 24.27 -11.60 -15.94
N ASP A 276 23.41 -12.61 -16.01
CA ASP A 276 22.53 -12.81 -17.16
C ASP A 276 21.43 -11.73 -17.23
N GLU A 277 20.91 -11.27 -16.08
CA GLU A 277 19.98 -10.13 -16.04
C GLU A 277 20.66 -8.83 -16.47
N GLN A 278 21.91 -8.59 -16.05
CA GLN A 278 22.68 -7.42 -16.50
C GLN A 278 22.93 -7.45 -18.01
N LYS A 279 23.37 -8.58 -18.56
CA LYS A 279 23.58 -8.74 -20.01
C LYS A 279 22.28 -8.56 -20.79
N LEU A 280 21.17 -9.10 -20.29
CA LEU A 280 19.85 -8.89 -20.88
C LEU A 280 19.48 -7.40 -20.87
N ILE A 281 19.69 -6.70 -19.75
CA ILE A 281 19.42 -5.27 -19.65
C ILE A 281 20.28 -4.48 -20.64
N GLU A 282 21.58 -4.78 -20.75
CA GLU A 282 22.48 -4.15 -21.71
C GLU A 282 22.04 -4.36 -23.15
N TYR A 283 21.65 -5.58 -23.51
CA TYR A 283 21.09 -5.91 -24.83
C TYR A 283 19.84 -5.08 -25.11
N ILE A 284 18.89 -5.03 -24.17
CA ILE A 284 17.64 -4.26 -24.31
C ILE A 284 17.94 -2.77 -24.50
N ILE A 285 18.92 -2.22 -23.76
CA ILE A 285 19.33 -0.81 -23.91
C ILE A 285 19.81 -0.54 -25.34
N GLN A 286 20.56 -1.44 -25.96
CA GLN A 286 21.04 -1.26 -27.34
C GLN A 286 19.89 -1.28 -28.33
N GLU A 287 19.02 -2.29 -28.26
CA GLU A 287 17.83 -2.39 -29.13
C GLU A 287 16.94 -1.14 -29.04
N LEU A 288 16.66 -0.65 -27.82
CA LEU A 288 15.84 0.55 -27.62
C LEU A 288 16.50 1.80 -28.18
N LYS A 289 17.84 1.91 -28.14
CA LYS A 289 18.58 3.03 -28.74
C LYS A 289 18.51 2.99 -30.25
N GLU A 290 18.68 1.83 -30.86
CA GLU A 290 18.56 1.65 -32.31
C GLU A 290 17.15 1.97 -32.80
N GLU A 291 16.12 1.48 -32.11
CA GLU A 291 14.73 1.79 -32.44
C GLU A 291 14.40 3.30 -32.29
N SER A 292 14.96 3.98 -31.27
CA SER A 292 14.77 5.43 -31.09
C SER A 292 15.44 6.21 -32.23
N LEU A 293 16.64 5.78 -32.66
CA LEU A 293 17.36 6.39 -33.78
C LEU A 293 16.59 6.26 -35.10
N TYR A 294 16.07 5.07 -35.39
CA TYR A 294 15.28 4.81 -36.59
C TYR A 294 13.98 5.63 -36.60
N GLN A 295 13.31 5.76 -35.46
CA GLN A 295 12.11 6.59 -35.34
C GLN A 295 12.41 8.07 -35.60
N GLN A 296 13.50 8.59 -35.05
CA GLN A 296 13.94 9.97 -35.30
C GLN A 296 14.26 10.19 -36.78
N GLN A 297 14.93 9.24 -37.42
CA GLN A 297 15.24 9.30 -38.85
C GLN A 297 13.96 9.29 -39.70
N SER A 298 13.00 8.41 -39.39
CA SER A 298 11.70 8.35 -40.07
C SER A 298 10.89 9.64 -39.91
N ASP A 299 10.85 10.21 -38.70
CA ASP A 299 10.15 11.47 -38.44
C ASP A 299 10.78 12.65 -39.20
N LEU A 300 12.11 12.66 -39.33
CA LEU A 300 12.84 13.60 -40.18
C LEU A 300 12.50 13.39 -41.66
N CYS A 301 12.49 12.15 -42.16
CA CYS A 301 12.03 11.82 -43.52
C CYS A 301 10.63 12.36 -43.79
N ASN A 302 9.69 12.13 -42.87
CA ASN A 302 8.32 12.59 -43.02
C ASN A 302 8.20 14.12 -43.00
N LYS A 303 8.97 14.81 -42.14
CA LYS A 303 8.98 16.28 -42.10
C LYS A 303 9.62 16.89 -43.36
N VAL A 304 10.73 16.33 -43.82
CA VAL A 304 11.45 16.80 -45.03
C VAL A 304 10.63 16.50 -46.28
N GLY A 305 10.07 15.30 -46.41
CA GLY A 305 9.20 14.91 -47.53
C GLY A 305 7.97 15.82 -47.64
N LYS A 306 7.32 16.17 -46.52
CA LYS A 306 6.23 17.15 -46.49
C LYS A 306 6.68 18.56 -46.86
N LYS A 307 7.89 18.99 -46.45
CA LYS A 307 8.40 20.34 -46.73
C LYS A 307 8.79 20.53 -48.20
N TYR A 308 9.28 19.49 -48.87
CA TYR A 308 9.80 19.57 -50.24
C TYR A 308 8.95 18.84 -51.30
N ASN A 309 7.80 18.29 -50.93
CA ASN A 309 6.85 17.58 -51.81
C ASN A 309 7.52 16.53 -52.71
N ILE A 310 8.48 15.78 -52.15
CA ILE A 310 9.25 14.78 -52.86
C ILE A 310 8.50 13.44 -52.76
N SER A 311 8.11 12.88 -53.91
CA SER A 311 7.26 11.68 -54.02
C SER A 311 8.04 10.36 -54.15
N GLN A 312 9.36 10.39 -54.33
CA GLN A 312 10.18 9.19 -54.50
C GLN A 312 10.96 8.84 -53.22
N SER A 313 10.54 7.75 -52.58
CA SER A 313 11.06 7.22 -51.31
C SER A 313 12.59 7.00 -51.29
N ASN A 314 13.20 6.59 -52.41
CA ASN A 314 14.61 6.18 -52.43
C ASN A 314 15.59 7.36 -52.42
N GLN A 315 15.29 8.46 -53.12
CA GLN A 315 16.14 9.67 -53.09
C GLN A 315 16.08 10.39 -51.74
N LEU A 316 14.94 10.29 -51.05
CA LEU A 316 14.76 10.86 -49.72
C LEU A 316 15.58 10.10 -48.67
N LEU A 317 15.58 8.76 -48.74
CA LEU A 317 16.36 7.90 -47.85
C LEU A 317 17.87 8.14 -48.01
N GLU A 318 18.37 8.21 -49.24
CA GLU A 318 19.78 8.44 -49.53
C GLU A 318 20.27 9.84 -49.10
N TYR A 319 19.44 10.88 -49.31
CA TYR A 319 19.75 12.24 -48.83
C TYR A 319 19.79 12.30 -47.29
N ILE A 320 18.89 11.60 -46.63
CA ILE A 320 18.78 11.62 -45.17
C ILE A 320 19.85 10.77 -44.52
N ASP A 321 20.16 9.59 -45.04
CA ASP A 321 21.31 8.78 -44.58
C ASP A 321 22.61 9.58 -44.66
N ASN A 322 22.85 10.27 -45.78
CA ASN A 322 24.02 11.13 -45.93
C ASN A 322 24.02 12.28 -44.91
N THR A 323 22.87 12.91 -44.67
CA THR A 323 22.75 14.00 -43.70
C THR A 323 22.93 13.52 -42.25
N PHE A 324 22.43 12.33 -41.92
CA PHE A 324 22.53 11.72 -40.60
C PHE A 324 23.96 11.25 -40.31
N GLN A 325 24.63 10.63 -41.29
CA GLN A 325 26.06 10.30 -41.22
C GLN A 325 26.91 11.55 -41.01
N ILE A 326 26.63 12.65 -41.73
CA ILE A 326 27.32 13.93 -41.54
C ILE A 326 27.06 14.49 -40.13
N ALA A 327 25.85 14.36 -39.58
CA ALA A 327 25.52 14.83 -38.24
C ALA A 327 26.22 14.01 -37.14
N ILE A 328 26.29 12.68 -37.28
CA ILE A 328 27.01 11.77 -36.38
C ILE A 328 28.52 12.08 -36.42
N ILE A 329 29.09 12.25 -37.61
CA ILE A 329 30.50 12.59 -37.78
C ILE A 329 30.81 13.96 -37.14
N LYS A 330 29.93 14.95 -37.29
CA LYS A 330 30.10 16.26 -36.64
C LYS A 330 30.01 16.16 -35.12
N LYS A 331 29.08 15.39 -34.58
CA LYS A 331 28.91 15.20 -33.13
C LYS A 331 30.09 14.47 -32.50
N ASN A 332 30.63 13.46 -33.18
CA ASN A 332 31.83 12.73 -32.73
C ASN A 332 33.11 13.58 -32.82
N LYS A 333 33.23 14.47 -33.82
CA LYS A 333 34.34 15.44 -33.89
C LYS A 333 34.26 16.49 -32.78
N ILE A 334 33.06 16.93 -32.39
CA ILE A 334 32.87 17.91 -31.30
C ILE A 334 33.26 17.29 -29.95
N ASN A 335 32.95 16.01 -29.71
CA ASN A 335 33.31 15.30 -28.48
C ASN A 335 34.79 14.87 -28.39
N GLN A 336 35.59 15.10 -29.44
CA GLN A 336 37.06 14.89 -29.42
C GLN A 336 37.84 16.19 -29.24
N ILE A 337 37.15 17.34 -29.24
CA ILE A 337 37.75 18.69 -29.17
C ILE A 337 37.51 19.35 -27.79
N PHE A 338 36.70 18.73 -26.93
CA PHE A 338 36.55 19.05 -25.51
C PHE A 338 36.94 17.84 -24.68
#